data_AF-A0A1F5SEF1-F1
#
_entry.id   AF-A0A1F5SEF1-F1
#
_cell.length_a   1.000
_cell.length_b   1.000
_cell.length_c   1.000
_cell.angle_alpha   90.00
_cell.angle_beta   90.00
_cell.angle_gamma   90.00
#
_symmetry.space_group_name_H-M   'P 1'
#
loop_
_entity.id
_entity.type
_entity.pdbx_description
1 polymer ?
#
loop_
_entity_poly.entity_id
_entity_poly.type
_entity_poly.pdbx_seq_one_letter_code
_entity_poly.pdbx_strand_id
1 'polypeptide(L)'
;MDLNPQKSLPADNLYKFIAIFGLALFVTAFFIPDSYNKKMWQYRNEVMSEMKFREESITGSINSADKYIKNISEITEKCYKDLAGGENKYFVQVYNEKMQFCNDQQKKTIEFFDDYISTLEEVKNEGGEYYEDAFSKMDQSSQRYKKESELLTKICLIAGFFLMLFGFIAWYFRTQRYLDWILRERGEKFIRKNMFEVCEDKFFEWLRKKINRKK
;
A
#
# COMPACT_ATOMS: atom_id res chain seq x y z
N MET A 1 45.62 33.49 -26.25
CA MET A 1 44.51 32.60 -26.64
C MET A 1 43.83 32.15 -25.37
N ASP A 2 42.73 32.81 -25.01
CA ASP A 2 41.90 32.46 -23.86
C ASP A 2 41.13 31.17 -24.15
N LEU A 3 41.81 30.04 -23.96
CA LEU A 3 41.16 28.75 -23.82
C LEU A 3 40.57 28.70 -22.42
N ASN A 4 39.37 29.24 -22.25
CA ASN A 4 38.55 29.00 -21.07
C ASN A 4 37.95 27.58 -21.22
N PRO A 5 38.51 26.54 -20.57
CA PRO A 5 38.06 25.15 -20.75
C PRO A 5 36.65 24.91 -20.16
N GLN A 6 36.09 25.92 -19.51
CA GLN A 6 34.79 25.88 -18.85
C GLN A 6 33.60 26.26 -19.75
N LYS A 7 33.80 26.44 -21.07
CA LYS A 7 32.65 26.51 -21.98
C LYS A 7 32.05 25.11 -22.07
N SER A 8 31.19 24.79 -21.09
CA SER A 8 30.47 23.53 -20.95
C SER A 8 29.87 23.14 -22.29
N LEU A 9 30.52 22.22 -23.00
CA LEU A 9 29.94 21.64 -24.21
C LEU A 9 28.56 21.10 -23.82
N PRO A 10 27.49 21.41 -24.57
CA PRO A 10 26.12 21.05 -24.17
C PRO A 10 25.93 19.54 -23.90
N ALA A 11 26.80 18.69 -24.44
CA ALA A 11 26.85 17.26 -24.17
C ALA A 11 27.26 16.87 -22.74
N ASP A 12 27.98 17.72 -21.99
CA ASP A 12 28.44 17.37 -20.64
C ASP A 12 27.30 17.35 -19.61
N ASN A 13 26.27 18.17 -19.83
CA ASN A 13 25.06 18.15 -19.01
C ASN A 13 24.16 16.95 -19.33
N LEU A 14 24.21 16.43 -20.56
CA LEU A 14 23.38 15.30 -20.98
C LEU A 14 23.77 14.00 -20.27
N TYR A 15 25.06 13.66 -20.22
CA TYR A 15 25.49 12.40 -19.60
C TYR A 15 25.29 12.39 -18.07
N LYS A 16 25.54 13.54 -17.41
CA LYS A 16 25.23 13.71 -15.99
C LYS A 16 23.74 13.60 -15.72
N PHE A 17 22.91 14.21 -16.57
CA PHE A 17 21.46 14.09 -16.48
C PHE A 17 21.01 12.64 -16.64
N ILE A 18 21.51 11.91 -17.64
CA ILE A 18 21.19 10.48 -17.84
C ILE A 18 21.59 9.66 -16.61
N ALA A 19 22.77 9.91 -16.04
CA ALA A 19 23.25 9.20 -14.85
C ALA A 19 22.33 9.45 -13.63
N ILE A 20 22.02 10.73 -13.35
CA ILE A 20 21.15 11.13 -12.24
C ILE A 20 19.72 10.63 -12.45
N PHE A 21 19.21 10.68 -13.67
CA PHE A 21 17.88 10.16 -14.00
C PHE A 21 17.81 8.64 -13.82
N GLY A 22 18.84 7.90 -14.27
CA GLY A 22 18.95 6.47 -14.03
C GLY A 22 19.00 6.12 -12.54
N LEU A 23 19.77 6.88 -11.75
CA LEU A 23 19.81 6.74 -10.29
C LEU A 23 18.43 7.02 -9.66
N ALA A 24 17.74 8.07 -10.08
CA ALA A 24 16.40 8.41 -9.58
C ALA A 24 15.39 7.29 -9.88
N LEU A 25 15.40 6.72 -11.10
CA LEU A 25 14.58 5.56 -11.44
C LEU A 25 14.90 4.34 -10.57
N PHE A 26 16.19 4.07 -10.35
CA PHE A 26 16.64 2.96 -9.52
C PHE A 26 16.16 3.10 -8.08
N VAL A 27 16.29 4.29 -7.48
CA VAL A 27 15.81 4.57 -6.12
C VAL A 27 14.29 4.50 -6.04
N THR A 28 13.59 5.05 -7.04
CA THR A 28 12.11 5.04 -7.09
C THR A 28 11.55 3.61 -7.11
N ALA A 29 12.26 2.67 -7.74
CA ALA A 29 11.85 1.27 -7.81
C ALA A 29 11.63 0.63 -6.41
N PHE A 30 12.35 1.08 -5.38
CA PHE A 30 12.17 0.58 -4.01
C PHE A 30 10.87 1.05 -3.35
N PHE A 31 10.29 2.17 -3.81
CA PHE A 31 9.05 2.74 -3.26
C PHE A 31 7.79 2.25 -4.00
N ILE A 32 7.97 1.60 -5.16
CA ILE A 32 6.85 1.07 -5.96
C ILE A 32 6.07 0.02 -5.16
N PRO A 33 6.68 -1.05 -4.60
CA PRO A 33 5.93 -2.09 -3.89
C PRO A 33 5.12 -1.54 -2.71
N ASP A 34 5.68 -0.60 -1.95
CA ASP A 34 5.02 -0.02 -0.77
C ASP A 34 3.77 0.79 -1.16
N SER A 35 3.90 1.60 -2.22
CA SER A 35 2.77 2.38 -2.77
C SER A 35 1.62 1.48 -3.23
N TYR A 36 1.92 0.32 -3.81
CA TYR A 36 0.91 -0.66 -4.24
C TYR A 36 0.30 -1.42 -3.06
N ASN A 37 1.10 -1.84 -2.10
CA ASN A 37 0.62 -2.52 -0.88
C ASN A 37 -0.40 -1.64 -0.13
N LYS A 38 -0.16 -0.32 -0.07
CA LYS A 38 -1.09 0.63 0.54
C LYS A 38 -2.46 0.65 -0.16
N LYS A 39 -2.49 0.68 -1.49
CA LYS A 39 -3.75 0.63 -2.27
C LYS A 39 -4.49 -0.69 -2.06
N MET A 40 -3.77 -1.81 -2.05
CA MET A 40 -4.36 -3.12 -1.79
C MET A 40 -4.94 -3.22 -0.38
N TRP A 41 -4.26 -2.65 0.61
CA TRP A 41 -4.76 -2.60 1.98
C TRP A 41 -6.05 -1.76 2.09
N GLN A 42 -6.13 -0.64 1.37
CA GLN A 42 -7.35 0.17 1.30
C GLN A 42 -8.53 -0.60 0.69
N TYR A 43 -8.31 -1.23 -0.47
CA TYR A 43 -9.34 -2.03 -1.14
C TYR A 43 -9.82 -3.20 -0.26
N ARG A 44 -8.89 -3.91 0.39
CA ARG A 44 -9.22 -4.98 1.34
C ARG A 44 -10.10 -4.46 2.48
N ASN A 45 -9.77 -3.31 3.05
CA ASN A 45 -10.54 -2.75 4.16
C ASN A 45 -11.95 -2.31 3.72
N GLU A 46 -12.10 -1.77 2.51
CA GLU A 46 -13.40 -1.42 1.94
C GLU A 46 -14.30 -2.66 1.84
N VAL A 47 -13.78 -3.73 1.22
CA VAL A 47 -14.49 -5.02 1.13
C VAL A 47 -14.83 -5.56 2.52
N MET A 48 -13.86 -5.61 3.44
CA MET A 48 -14.11 -6.10 4.81
C MET A 48 -15.14 -5.25 5.58
N SER A 49 -15.22 -3.95 5.32
CA SER A 49 -16.19 -3.07 5.97
C SER A 49 -17.61 -3.34 5.47
N GLU A 50 -17.79 -3.57 4.17
CA GLU A 50 -19.08 -3.93 3.59
C GLU A 50 -19.54 -5.30 4.09
N MET A 51 -18.60 -6.25 4.17
CA MET A 51 -18.84 -7.58 4.75
C MET A 51 -19.33 -7.48 6.20
N LYS A 52 -18.65 -6.70 7.03
CA LYS A 52 -19.02 -6.50 8.44
C LYS A 52 -20.40 -5.86 8.59
N PHE A 53 -20.72 -4.87 7.76
CA PHE A 53 -22.03 -4.22 7.78
C PHE A 53 -23.17 -5.21 7.46
N ARG A 54 -22.96 -6.10 6.48
CA ARG A 54 -23.94 -7.14 6.14
C ARG A 54 -24.10 -8.16 7.27
N GLU A 55 -23.00 -8.60 7.88
CA GLU A 55 -23.02 -9.50 9.04
C GLU A 55 -23.79 -8.88 10.23
N GLU A 56 -23.58 -7.60 10.51
CA GLU A 56 -24.32 -6.87 11.55
C GLU A 56 -25.82 -6.80 11.26
N SER A 57 -26.21 -6.57 9.99
CA SER A 57 -27.62 -6.58 9.56
C SER A 57 -28.28 -7.94 9.79
N ILE A 58 -27.60 -9.02 9.39
CA ILE A 58 -28.07 -10.40 9.59
C ILE A 58 -28.23 -10.70 11.08
N THR A 59 -27.23 -10.36 11.88
CA THR A 59 -27.24 -10.58 13.33
C THR A 59 -28.39 -9.81 13.99
N GLY A 60 -28.68 -8.58 13.52
CA GLY A 60 -29.81 -7.78 13.98
C GLY A 60 -31.16 -8.45 13.70
N SER A 61 -31.32 -9.03 12.50
CA SER A 61 -32.52 -9.78 12.12
C SER A 61 -32.68 -11.06 12.96
N ILE A 62 -31.60 -11.77 13.26
CA ILE A 62 -31.59 -12.95 14.14
C ILE A 62 -32.04 -12.58 15.56
N ASN A 63 -31.45 -11.56 16.15
CA ASN A 63 -31.81 -11.11 17.50
C ASN A 63 -33.27 -10.66 17.60
N SER A 64 -33.80 -10.06 16.53
CA SER A 64 -35.19 -9.61 16.46
C SER A 64 -36.16 -10.80 16.45
N ALA A 65 -35.83 -11.86 15.69
CA ALA A 65 -36.61 -13.09 15.67
C ALA A 65 -36.54 -13.84 17.01
N ASP A 66 -35.36 -13.95 17.63
CA ASP A 66 -35.20 -14.54 18.96
C ASP A 66 -36.07 -13.85 20.02
N LYS A 67 -36.15 -12.51 19.96
CA LYS A 67 -37.02 -11.74 20.85
C LYS A 67 -38.50 -12.03 20.61
N TYR A 68 -38.90 -12.20 19.35
CA TYR A 68 -40.27 -12.56 18.98
C TYR A 68 -40.63 -13.99 19.42
N ILE A 69 -39.74 -14.97 19.18
CA ILE A 69 -39.84 -16.35 19.69
C ILE A 69 -40.10 -16.34 21.19
N LYS A 70 -39.27 -15.60 21.93
CA LYS A 70 -39.38 -15.52 23.38
C LYS A 70 -40.73 -14.97 23.82
N ASN A 71 -41.19 -13.87 23.22
CA ASN A 71 -42.49 -13.27 23.55
C ASN A 71 -43.66 -14.23 23.29
N ILE A 72 -43.64 -14.96 22.17
CA ILE A 72 -44.68 -15.95 21.87
C ILE A 72 -44.63 -17.11 22.86
N SER A 73 -43.43 -17.59 23.23
CA SER A 73 -43.30 -18.66 24.22
C SER A 73 -43.90 -18.27 25.57
N GLU A 74 -43.70 -17.03 26.01
CA GLU A 74 -44.27 -16.48 27.25
C GLU A 74 -45.81 -16.37 27.18
N ILE A 75 -46.37 -15.88 26.06
CA ILE A 75 -47.82 -15.83 25.84
C ILE A 75 -48.43 -17.23 25.86
N THR A 76 -47.79 -18.17 25.18
CA THR A 76 -48.24 -19.56 25.06
C THR A 76 -48.25 -20.25 26.42
N GLU A 77 -47.17 -20.10 27.21
CA GLU A 77 -47.09 -20.65 28.56
C GLU A 77 -48.19 -20.08 29.47
N LYS A 78 -48.47 -18.78 29.37
CA LYS A 78 -49.55 -18.13 30.12
C LYS A 78 -50.92 -18.70 29.75
N CYS A 79 -51.20 -18.89 28.46
CA CYS A 79 -52.44 -19.50 27.98
C CYS A 79 -52.63 -20.92 28.52
N TYR A 80 -51.58 -21.75 28.53
CA TYR A 80 -51.65 -23.10 29.09
C TYR A 80 -51.90 -23.12 30.60
N LYS A 81 -51.27 -22.22 31.37
CA LYS A 81 -51.54 -22.09 32.82
C LYS A 81 -52.99 -21.70 33.10
N ASP A 82 -53.54 -20.76 32.33
CA ASP A 82 -54.94 -20.34 32.47
C ASP A 82 -55.93 -21.47 32.13
N LEU A 83 -55.55 -22.41 31.26
CA LEU A 83 -56.37 -23.56 30.85
C LEU A 83 -56.39 -24.69 31.89
N ALA A 84 -55.31 -24.89 32.64
CA ALA A 84 -55.19 -25.98 33.61
C ALA A 84 -56.05 -25.80 34.89
N GLY A 85 -56.68 -24.65 35.07
CA GLY A 85 -57.28 -24.23 36.35
C GLY A 85 -58.80 -24.30 36.49
N GLY A 86 -59.58 -24.90 35.60
CA GLY A 86 -61.05 -24.83 35.74
C GLY A 86 -61.86 -26.10 35.43
N GLU A 87 -62.80 -26.38 36.34
CA GLU A 87 -63.72 -27.50 36.35
C GLU A 87 -65.18 -27.00 36.13
N ASN A 88 -65.66 -26.85 34.90
CA ASN A 88 -67.10 -26.62 34.66
C ASN A 88 -67.57 -27.01 33.25
N LYS A 89 -68.87 -27.21 33.03
CA LYS A 89 -69.43 -27.63 31.72
C LYS A 89 -69.52 -26.47 30.70
N TYR A 90 -69.67 -25.24 31.19
CA TYR A 90 -69.44 -24.00 30.42
C TYR A 90 -67.95 -23.83 30.02
N PHE A 91 -67.06 -24.55 30.71
CA PHE A 91 -65.64 -24.55 30.42
C PHE A 91 -65.37 -25.21 29.07
N VAL A 92 -66.12 -26.22 28.63
CA VAL A 92 -65.85 -26.94 27.36
C VAL A 92 -65.96 -26.03 26.14
N GLN A 93 -66.92 -25.10 26.12
CA GLN A 93 -67.10 -24.18 24.99
C GLN A 93 -66.01 -23.09 24.99
N VAL A 94 -65.75 -22.48 26.16
CA VAL A 94 -64.64 -21.53 26.36
C VAL A 94 -63.29 -22.19 26.10
N TYR A 95 -63.16 -23.47 26.43
CA TYR A 95 -61.98 -24.30 26.20
C TYR A 95 -61.79 -24.51 24.70
N ASN A 96 -62.82 -24.91 23.96
CA ASN A 96 -62.72 -25.06 22.50
C ASN A 96 -62.36 -23.73 21.80
N GLU A 97 -62.97 -22.61 22.19
CA GLU A 97 -62.63 -21.29 21.64
C GLU A 97 -61.19 -20.87 21.95
N LYS A 98 -60.73 -21.07 23.20
CA LYS A 98 -59.33 -20.83 23.59
C LYS A 98 -58.35 -21.77 22.90
N MET A 99 -58.71 -23.04 22.72
CA MET A 99 -57.88 -24.04 22.03
C MET A 99 -57.74 -23.69 20.55
N GLN A 100 -58.83 -23.25 19.93
CA GLN A 100 -58.84 -22.82 18.53
C GLN A 100 -58.01 -21.54 18.35
N PHE A 101 -58.14 -20.56 19.27
CA PHE A 101 -57.26 -19.39 19.31
C PHE A 101 -55.78 -19.78 19.46
N CYS A 102 -55.45 -20.71 20.35
CA CYS A 102 -54.07 -21.19 20.53
C CYS A 102 -53.55 -21.88 19.26
N ASN A 103 -54.35 -22.72 18.62
CA ASN A 103 -54.00 -23.37 17.35
C ASN A 103 -53.80 -22.35 16.22
N ASP A 104 -54.65 -21.33 16.13
CA ASP A 104 -54.52 -20.26 15.14
C ASP A 104 -53.27 -19.42 15.38
N GLN A 105 -52.94 -19.10 16.64
CA GLN A 105 -51.70 -18.42 16.98
C GLN A 105 -50.48 -19.29 16.66
N GLN A 106 -50.53 -20.57 16.99
CA GLN A 106 -49.46 -21.53 16.69
C GLN A 106 -49.26 -21.66 15.17
N LYS A 107 -50.34 -21.72 14.39
CA LYS A 107 -50.27 -21.78 12.93
C LYS A 107 -49.63 -20.51 12.34
N LYS A 108 -50.09 -19.32 12.76
CA LYS A 108 -49.48 -18.04 12.32
C LYS A 108 -48.02 -17.93 12.72
N THR A 109 -47.66 -18.50 13.87
CA THR A 109 -46.29 -18.56 14.35
C THR A 109 -45.43 -19.45 13.47
N ILE A 110 -45.93 -20.64 13.10
CA ILE A 110 -45.23 -21.56 12.18
C ILE A 110 -45.06 -20.90 10.81
N GLU A 111 -46.12 -20.30 10.26
CA GLU A 111 -46.05 -19.59 8.96
C GLU A 111 -45.03 -18.44 9.00
N PHE A 112 -44.98 -17.68 10.10
CA PHE A 112 -43.96 -16.67 10.31
C PHE A 112 -42.54 -17.27 10.37
N PHE A 113 -42.35 -18.41 11.03
CA PHE A 113 -41.04 -19.06 11.09
C PHE A 113 -40.59 -19.63 9.75
N ASP A 114 -41.49 -20.22 8.99
CA ASP A 114 -41.16 -20.75 7.67
C ASP A 114 -40.71 -19.61 6.73
N ASP A 115 -41.43 -18.49 6.71
CA ASP A 115 -41.07 -17.28 5.94
C ASP A 115 -39.75 -16.65 6.43
N TYR A 116 -39.54 -16.65 7.75
CA TYR A 116 -38.31 -16.14 8.35
C TYR A 116 -37.10 -17.01 8.03
N ILE A 117 -37.23 -18.34 8.12
CA ILE A 117 -36.18 -19.31 7.79
C ILE A 117 -35.84 -19.22 6.31
N SER A 118 -36.83 -19.12 5.42
CA SER A 118 -36.57 -18.95 3.98
C SER A 118 -35.80 -17.66 3.71
N THR A 119 -36.18 -16.56 4.36
CA THR A 119 -35.46 -15.28 4.23
C THR A 119 -34.02 -15.40 4.76
N LEU A 120 -33.80 -16.08 5.88
CA LEU A 120 -32.46 -16.31 6.40
C LEU A 120 -31.61 -17.20 5.48
N GLU A 121 -32.18 -18.23 4.89
CA GLU A 121 -31.48 -19.08 3.91
C GLU A 121 -31.13 -18.30 2.65
N GLU A 122 -32.05 -17.47 2.14
CA GLU A 122 -31.81 -16.59 1.00
C GLU A 122 -30.66 -15.60 1.30
N VAL A 123 -30.73 -14.91 2.44
CA VAL A 123 -29.67 -13.97 2.85
C VAL A 123 -28.34 -14.67 3.11
N LYS A 124 -28.35 -15.91 3.63
CA LYS A 124 -27.14 -16.72 3.82
C LYS A 124 -26.54 -17.18 2.50
N ASN A 125 -27.36 -17.60 1.55
CA ASN A 125 -26.93 -18.06 0.23
C ASN A 125 -26.41 -16.89 -0.61
N GLU A 126 -27.19 -15.79 -0.68
CA GLU A 126 -26.76 -14.55 -1.34
C GLU A 126 -25.49 -13.99 -0.69
N GLY A 127 -25.43 -14.01 0.64
CA GLY A 127 -24.24 -13.65 1.39
C GLY A 127 -23.06 -14.51 0.99
N GLY A 128 -23.20 -15.84 1.06
CA GLY A 128 -22.15 -16.81 0.72
C GLY A 128 -21.59 -16.63 -0.69
N GLU A 129 -22.46 -16.55 -1.70
CA GLU A 129 -22.06 -16.30 -3.09
C GLU A 129 -21.38 -14.94 -3.25
N TYR A 130 -21.93 -13.90 -2.63
CA TYR A 130 -21.32 -12.58 -2.63
C TYR A 130 -19.93 -12.57 -1.98
N TYR A 131 -19.75 -13.25 -0.84
CA TYR A 131 -18.46 -13.35 -0.16
C TYR A 131 -17.45 -14.07 -1.05
N GLU A 132 -17.83 -15.21 -1.62
CA GLU A 132 -16.94 -16.00 -2.47
C GLU A 132 -16.54 -15.22 -3.74
N ASP A 133 -17.48 -14.52 -4.37
CA ASP A 133 -17.22 -13.64 -5.50
C ASP A 133 -16.32 -12.45 -5.11
N ALA A 134 -16.60 -11.78 -3.98
CA ALA A 134 -15.80 -10.65 -3.51
C ALA A 134 -14.36 -11.08 -3.17
N PHE A 135 -14.17 -12.20 -2.47
CA PHE A 135 -12.85 -12.75 -2.16
C PHE A 135 -12.11 -13.19 -3.42
N SER A 136 -12.79 -13.82 -4.37
CA SER A 136 -12.17 -14.25 -5.62
C SER A 136 -11.73 -13.05 -6.48
N LYS A 137 -12.57 -12.02 -6.60
CA LYS A 137 -12.22 -10.76 -7.29
C LYS A 137 -11.08 -10.04 -6.60
N MET A 138 -11.06 -10.02 -5.27
CA MET A 138 -9.98 -9.43 -4.50
C MET A 138 -8.66 -10.19 -4.70
N ASP A 139 -8.67 -11.52 -4.69
CA ASP A 139 -7.48 -12.32 -4.92
C ASP A 139 -6.96 -12.17 -6.36
N GLN A 140 -7.84 -12.26 -7.37
CA GLN A 140 -7.47 -12.05 -8.76
C GLN A 140 -6.87 -10.65 -9.00
N SER A 141 -7.52 -9.61 -8.45
CA SER A 141 -7.02 -8.24 -8.53
C SER A 141 -5.67 -8.12 -7.82
N SER A 142 -5.54 -8.67 -6.62
CA SER A 142 -4.29 -8.70 -5.85
C SER A 142 -3.15 -9.35 -6.63
N GLN A 143 -3.40 -10.51 -7.22
CA GLN A 143 -2.40 -11.22 -8.03
C GLN A 143 -2.00 -10.42 -9.28
N ARG A 144 -2.96 -9.79 -9.95
CA ARG A 144 -2.70 -8.95 -11.12
C ARG A 144 -1.86 -7.73 -10.74
N TYR A 145 -2.26 -7.00 -9.71
CA TYR A 145 -1.53 -5.83 -9.23
C TYR A 145 -0.12 -6.19 -8.76
N LYS A 146 0.04 -7.32 -8.06
CA LYS A 146 1.34 -7.82 -7.65
C LYS A 146 2.25 -8.09 -8.86
N LYS A 147 1.74 -8.79 -9.88
CA LYS A 147 2.48 -9.07 -11.11
C LYS A 147 2.88 -7.78 -11.86
N GLU A 148 1.94 -6.84 -12.01
CA GLU A 148 2.19 -5.55 -12.66
C GLU A 148 3.24 -4.72 -11.90
N SER A 149 3.11 -4.65 -10.56
CA SER A 149 4.07 -3.98 -9.67
C SER A 149 5.47 -4.61 -9.74
N GLU A 150 5.57 -5.95 -9.69
CA GLU A 150 6.84 -6.67 -9.80
C GLU A 150 7.52 -6.44 -11.15
N LEU A 151 6.74 -6.46 -12.24
CA LEU A 151 7.23 -6.22 -13.58
C LEU A 151 7.75 -4.77 -13.73
N LEU A 152 6.98 -3.78 -13.29
CA LEU A 152 7.39 -2.38 -13.30
C LEU A 152 8.65 -2.15 -12.46
N THR A 153 8.71 -2.74 -11.26
CA THR A 153 9.88 -2.66 -10.36
C THR A 153 11.13 -3.23 -11.05
N LYS A 154 11.03 -4.41 -11.68
CA LYS A 154 12.14 -5.01 -12.42
C LYS A 154 12.60 -4.13 -13.57
N ILE A 155 11.67 -3.56 -14.33
CA ILE A 155 11.99 -2.64 -15.43
C ILE A 155 12.73 -1.41 -14.90
N CYS A 156 12.22 -0.76 -13.85
CA CYS A 156 12.86 0.42 -13.27
C CYS A 156 14.25 0.12 -12.69
N LEU A 157 14.44 -1.03 -12.03
CA LEU A 157 15.75 -1.44 -11.51
C LEU A 157 16.75 -1.68 -12.64
N ILE A 158 16.37 -2.47 -13.64
CA ILE A 158 17.25 -2.84 -14.76
C ILE A 158 17.56 -1.59 -15.59
N ALA A 159 16.54 -0.87 -16.06
CA ALA A 159 16.71 0.31 -16.88
C ALA A 159 17.44 1.43 -16.12
N GLY A 160 17.08 1.65 -14.85
CA GLY A 160 17.73 2.64 -13.99
C GLY A 160 19.22 2.34 -13.78
N PHE A 161 19.57 1.09 -13.50
CA PHE A 161 20.95 0.66 -13.35
C PHE A 161 21.78 0.85 -14.62
N PHE A 162 21.25 0.43 -15.78
CA PHE A 162 21.95 0.58 -17.06
C PHE A 162 22.09 2.04 -17.48
N LEU A 163 21.05 2.87 -17.31
CA LEU A 163 21.13 4.31 -17.59
C LEU A 163 22.14 5.01 -16.67
N MET A 164 22.15 4.65 -15.39
CA MET A 164 23.11 5.16 -14.42
C MET A 164 24.55 4.83 -14.85
N LEU A 165 24.84 3.55 -15.10
CA LEU A 165 26.17 3.11 -15.55
C LEU A 165 26.57 3.76 -16.87
N PHE A 166 25.69 3.75 -17.86
CA PHE A 166 25.96 4.35 -19.17
C PHE A 166 26.24 5.85 -19.05
N GLY A 167 25.44 6.58 -18.27
CA GLY A 167 25.64 8.00 -18.02
C GLY A 167 27.00 8.28 -17.39
N PHE A 168 27.39 7.54 -16.35
CA PHE A 168 28.71 7.70 -15.71
C PHE A 168 29.87 7.33 -16.64
N ILE A 169 29.77 6.22 -17.37
CA ILE A 169 30.80 5.77 -18.31
C ILE A 169 30.99 6.81 -19.42
N ALA A 170 29.90 7.24 -20.06
CA ALA A 170 29.95 8.23 -21.13
C ALA A 170 30.49 9.57 -20.64
N TRP A 171 30.05 10.01 -19.46
CA TRP A 171 30.57 11.21 -18.82
C TRP A 171 32.08 11.11 -18.53
N TYR A 172 32.53 9.97 -18.01
CA TYR A 172 33.94 9.76 -17.66
C TYR A 172 34.84 9.84 -18.90
N PHE A 173 34.51 9.07 -19.95
CA PHE A 173 35.31 9.01 -21.16
C PHE A 173 35.32 10.32 -21.93
N ARG A 174 34.19 11.04 -21.97
CA ARG A 174 34.05 12.25 -22.77
C ARG A 174 34.59 13.49 -22.08
N THR A 175 34.31 13.65 -20.79
CA THR A 175 34.57 14.90 -20.07
C THR A 175 35.60 14.70 -18.97
N GLN A 176 35.37 13.76 -18.05
CA GLN A 176 36.21 13.66 -16.85
C GLN A 176 37.68 13.39 -17.20
N ARG A 177 37.94 12.47 -18.13
CA ARG A 177 39.30 12.19 -18.60
C ARG A 177 40.01 13.42 -19.16
N TYR A 178 39.29 14.28 -19.88
CA TYR A 178 39.85 15.53 -20.42
C TYR A 178 40.11 16.56 -19.32
N LEU A 179 39.19 16.70 -18.36
CA LEU A 179 39.35 17.58 -17.21
C LEU A 179 40.52 17.14 -16.33
N ASP A 180 40.64 15.85 -16.02
CA ASP A 180 41.73 15.29 -15.22
C ASP A 180 43.09 15.53 -15.89
N TRP A 181 43.15 15.41 -17.22
CA TRP A 181 44.36 15.73 -17.98
C TRP A 181 44.74 17.21 -17.87
N ILE A 182 43.79 18.15 -18.04
CA ILE A 182 44.03 19.58 -17.85
C ILE A 182 44.48 19.89 -16.42
N LEU A 183 43.79 19.32 -15.42
CA LEU A 183 44.09 19.50 -14.01
C LEU A 183 45.52 19.07 -13.69
N ARG A 184 45.96 17.93 -14.26
CA ARG A 184 47.33 17.45 -14.12
C ARG A 184 48.35 18.42 -14.72
N GLU A 185 48.15 18.87 -15.96
CA GLU A 185 49.08 19.82 -16.59
C GLU A 185 49.17 21.14 -15.82
N ARG A 186 48.03 21.67 -15.36
CA ARG A 186 47.99 22.89 -14.55
C ARG A 186 48.67 22.69 -13.21
N GLY A 187 48.44 21.55 -12.55
CA GLY A 187 49.10 21.19 -11.30
C GLY A 187 50.63 21.13 -11.45
N GLU A 188 51.13 20.46 -12.49
CA GLU A 188 52.57 20.37 -12.75
C GLU A 188 53.22 21.73 -13.08
N LYS A 189 52.51 22.60 -13.81
CA LYS A 189 52.97 23.97 -14.08
C LYS A 189 53.01 24.81 -12.80
N PHE A 190 51.97 24.71 -11.97
CA PHE A 190 51.89 25.42 -10.70
C PHE A 190 53.00 24.98 -9.74
N ILE A 191 53.24 23.67 -9.61
CA ILE A 191 54.32 23.11 -8.78
C ILE A 191 55.69 23.59 -9.29
N ARG A 192 55.94 23.55 -10.61
CA ARG A 192 57.20 24.04 -11.19
C ARG A 192 57.43 25.52 -10.94
N LYS A 193 56.40 26.34 -11.11
CA LYS A 193 56.48 27.79 -10.85
C LYS A 193 56.82 28.07 -9.39
N ASN A 194 56.12 27.44 -8.45
CA ASN A 194 56.39 27.63 -7.02
C ASN A 194 57.77 27.08 -6.63
N MET A 195 58.22 25.97 -7.19
CA MET A 195 59.59 25.49 -6.95
C MET A 195 60.65 26.45 -7.47
N PHE A 196 60.43 27.08 -8.63
CA PHE A 196 61.34 28.07 -9.18
C PHE A 196 61.44 29.30 -8.27
N GLU A 197 60.31 29.84 -7.82
CA GLU A 197 60.26 30.98 -6.88
C GLU A 197 60.99 30.67 -5.57
N VAL A 198 60.77 29.48 -4.99
CA VAL A 198 61.47 29.05 -3.76
C VAL A 198 62.98 28.89 -3.97
N CYS A 199 63.41 28.38 -5.11
CA CYS A 199 64.84 28.25 -5.44
C CYS A 199 65.50 29.61 -5.67
N GLU A 200 64.81 30.52 -6.35
CA GLU A 200 65.25 31.89 -6.59
C GLU A 200 65.46 32.64 -5.27
N ASP A 201 64.49 32.56 -4.35
CA ASP A 201 64.61 33.16 -3.01
C ASP A 201 65.82 32.63 -2.24
N LYS A 202 66.02 31.31 -2.21
CA LYS A 202 67.18 30.69 -1.54
C LYS A 202 68.50 31.08 -2.19
N PHE A 203 68.54 31.20 -3.51
CA PHE A 203 69.73 31.63 -4.24
C PHE A 203 70.11 33.07 -3.88
N PHE A 204 69.14 33.99 -3.86
CA PHE A 204 69.37 35.37 -3.46
C PHE A 204 69.76 35.51 -1.98
N GLU A 205 69.18 34.69 -1.09
CA GLU A 205 69.58 34.63 0.31
C GLU A 205 71.05 34.20 0.48
N TRP A 206 71.47 33.16 -0.26
CA TRP A 206 72.84 32.70 -0.27
C TRP A 206 73.81 33.77 -0.82
N LEU A 207 73.44 34.46 -1.91
CA LEU A 207 74.21 35.55 -2.48
C LEU A 207 74.42 36.69 -1.48
N ARG A 208 73.38 37.12 -0.77
CA ARG A 208 73.48 38.14 0.31
C ARG A 208 74.46 37.70 1.40
N LYS A 209 74.36 36.45 1.86
CA LYS A 209 75.29 35.90 2.87
C LYS A 209 76.74 35.92 2.38
N LYS A 210 76.98 35.65 1.09
CA LYS A 210 78.34 35.64 0.53
C LYS A 210 78.92 37.05 0.36
N ILE A 211 78.11 38.03 -0.04
CA ILE A 211 78.52 39.43 -0.17
C ILE A 211 78.86 40.03 1.20
N ASN A 212 78.02 39.78 2.22
CA ASN A 212 78.26 40.30 3.57
C ASN A 212 79.48 39.69 4.28
N ARG A 213 80.00 38.54 3.82
CA ARG A 213 81.23 37.94 4.33
C ARG A 213 82.52 38.51 3.71
N LYS A 214 82.39 39.34 2.67
CA LYS A 214 83.52 39.98 1.96
C LYS A 214 83.70 41.46 2.30
N LYS A 215 82.80 42.02 3.11
CA LYS A 215 82.99 43.31 3.78
C LYS A 215 83.51 43.06 5.18
#